data_AF-A0A7X0IAB4-F1
#
_entry.id   AF-A0A7X0IAB4-F1
#
_cell.length_a   1.000
_cell.length_b   1.000
_cell.length_c   1.000
_cell.angle_alpha   90.00
_cell.angle_beta   90.00
_cell.angle_gamma   90.00
#
_symmetry.space_group_name_H-M   'P 1'
#
loop_
_entity.id
_entity.type
_entity.pdbx_description
1 polymer ?
#
loop_
_entity_poly.entity_id
_entity_poly.type
_entity_poly.pdbx_seq_one_letter_code
_entity_poly.pdbx_strand_id
1 'polypeptide(L)'
;MHPTNGGQGSPGSGPPDPSRPGDPGARRRDRPSAPPPRYEGPTNPHPRYEGPSGPQPKYERPYAPPPDPRRPHVPFNPPHPHGDPLREHGLFPADRPVPPPPRQEPPAPVPPPFTAGVPPYQPPPQPSGAGSVLWALAPLYTCGVATPFTMGYAAARTRSAWLALSALVYSLSLVLFVAGVVTDAPGGDNALEVLAVLASGLNWLGGTVQSLIVRKHVFDRVESPNDQAVAMAQYRRELRRQARELAERDPALAREVRIGRPDLPRQYDDGGLVDVNHAPAAVIAALPGMTPELARRVVAHREETGLFVSAEEVSIAVNLPPHLNADLVELTIYLR
;
A
#
# COMPACT_ATOMS: atom_id res chain seq x y z
N MET A 1 -82.36 -38.40 6.08
CA MET A 1 -83.15 -37.19 5.79
C MET A 1 -82.32 -36.29 4.88
N HIS A 2 -82.64 -36.24 3.59
CA HIS A 2 -82.26 -35.13 2.70
C HIS A 2 -83.31 -34.02 2.86
N PRO A 3 -83.03 -32.72 2.59
CA PRO A 3 -82.83 -32.24 1.21
C PRO A 3 -81.84 -31.03 1.06
N THR A 4 -81.07 -30.89 -0.04
CA THR A 4 -81.23 -29.94 -1.20
C THR A 4 -80.84 -28.48 -0.87
N ASN A 5 -80.30 -27.59 -1.72
CA ASN A 5 -79.94 -27.54 -3.15
C ASN A 5 -79.13 -26.23 -3.40
N GLY A 6 -78.36 -26.18 -4.50
CA GLY A 6 -78.09 -24.99 -5.33
C GLY A 6 -77.16 -23.92 -4.76
N GLY A 7 -76.31 -23.24 -5.53
CA GLY A 7 -76.16 -23.12 -6.97
C GLY A 7 -75.09 -22.06 -7.26
N GLN A 8 -74.67 -22.02 -8.51
CA GLN A 8 -73.57 -21.27 -9.14
C GLN A 8 -73.52 -19.75 -8.88
N GLY A 9 -72.34 -19.16 -9.04
CA GLY A 9 -72.20 -17.76 -9.43
C GLY A 9 -70.82 -17.15 -9.16
N SER A 10 -69.94 -17.09 -10.17
CA SER A 10 -68.87 -16.09 -10.23
C SER A 10 -69.47 -14.67 -10.20
N PRO A 11 -68.74 -13.70 -9.61
CA PRO A 11 -68.20 -12.61 -10.41
C PRO A 11 -66.74 -12.30 -9.99
N GLY A 12 -65.84 -11.97 -10.89
CA GLY A 12 -65.87 -10.72 -11.65
C GLY A 12 -64.74 -9.83 -11.14
N SER A 13 -63.65 -9.83 -11.89
CA SER A 13 -62.48 -8.96 -11.74
C SER A 13 -62.86 -7.48 -11.81
N GLY A 14 -62.65 -6.75 -10.71
CA GLY A 14 -62.59 -5.29 -10.70
C GLY A 14 -61.14 -4.81 -10.56
N PRO A 15 -60.74 -3.70 -11.21
CA PRO A 15 -59.38 -3.19 -11.12
C PRO A 15 -59.10 -2.56 -9.74
N PRO A 16 -57.85 -2.58 -9.23
CA PRO A 16 -57.52 -2.00 -7.93
C PRO A 16 -57.46 -0.47 -7.98
N ASP A 17 -58.11 0.14 -6.98
CA ASP A 17 -58.12 1.56 -6.63
C ASP A 17 -56.70 2.07 -6.25
N PRO A 18 -56.16 3.16 -6.84
CA PRO A 18 -54.80 3.63 -6.57
C PRO A 18 -54.63 4.47 -5.30
N SER A 19 -55.63 4.61 -4.43
CA SER A 19 -55.59 5.63 -3.37
C SER A 19 -55.47 5.06 -1.96
N ARG A 20 -54.35 4.41 -1.62
CA ARG A 20 -53.97 4.21 -0.20
C ARG A 20 -52.46 4.07 0.02
N PRO A 21 -51.82 4.90 0.86
CA PRO A 21 -50.41 4.79 1.17
C PRO A 21 -50.18 3.73 2.24
N GLY A 22 -49.39 2.69 1.91
CA GLY A 22 -49.04 1.58 2.79
C GLY A 22 -47.65 1.74 3.41
N ASP A 23 -47.64 1.65 4.73
CA ASP A 23 -46.56 1.66 5.73
C ASP A 23 -45.37 0.70 5.41
N PRO A 24 -44.10 1.14 5.51
CA PRO A 24 -42.92 0.31 5.22
C PRO A 24 -42.49 -0.49 6.44
N GLY A 25 -43.01 -1.71 6.61
CA GLY A 25 -42.68 -2.48 7.81
C GLY A 25 -43.07 -3.95 7.82
N ALA A 26 -42.67 -4.75 6.83
CA ALA A 26 -42.78 -6.21 6.96
C ALA A 26 -41.73 -7.01 6.16
N ARG A 27 -40.63 -7.33 6.86
CA ARG A 27 -39.93 -8.64 6.89
C ARG A 27 -39.74 -9.39 5.56
N ARG A 28 -38.54 -9.29 4.98
CA ARG A 28 -37.88 -10.42 4.30
C ARG A 28 -36.79 -10.97 5.22
N ARG A 29 -37.03 -12.16 5.78
CA ARG A 29 -36.00 -12.98 6.42
C ARG A 29 -35.10 -13.59 5.34
N ASP A 30 -33.81 -13.30 5.47
CA ASP A 30 -32.68 -14.23 5.41
C ASP A 30 -32.73 -15.33 4.33
N ARG A 31 -32.17 -15.00 3.17
CA ARG A 31 -31.55 -15.97 2.27
C ARG A 31 -30.03 -15.77 2.44
N PRO A 32 -29.24 -16.78 2.86
CA PRO A 32 -27.80 -16.60 2.97
C PRO A 32 -27.22 -16.33 1.57
N SER A 33 -26.59 -15.16 1.42
CA SER A 33 -25.85 -14.77 0.23
C SER A 33 -24.73 -15.78 -0.01
N ALA A 34 -24.72 -16.40 -1.19
CA ALA A 34 -23.59 -17.19 -1.64
C ALA A 34 -22.33 -16.30 -1.65
N PRO A 35 -21.16 -16.81 -1.22
CA PRO A 35 -19.92 -16.04 -1.28
C PRO A 35 -19.57 -15.72 -2.75
N PRO A 36 -18.97 -14.55 -3.02
CA PRO A 36 -18.53 -14.23 -4.38
C PRO A 36 -17.48 -15.25 -4.85
N PRO A 37 -17.44 -15.58 -6.16
CA PRO A 37 -16.45 -16.51 -6.69
C PRO A 37 -15.05 -15.98 -6.39
N ARG A 38 -14.17 -16.86 -5.90
CA ARG A 38 -12.74 -16.58 -5.78
C ARG A 38 -12.19 -16.25 -7.16
N TYR A 39 -11.65 -15.06 -7.32
CA TYR A 39 -10.86 -14.71 -8.48
C TYR A 39 -9.54 -15.48 -8.42
N GLU A 40 -9.44 -16.59 -9.15
CA GLU A 40 -8.17 -17.22 -9.49
C GLU A 40 -7.56 -16.38 -10.61
N GLY A 41 -6.63 -15.50 -10.26
CA GLY A 41 -5.88 -14.73 -11.25
C GLY A 41 -5.11 -15.67 -12.19
N PRO A 42 -4.84 -15.25 -13.44
CA PRO A 42 -4.11 -16.08 -14.39
C PRO A 42 -2.72 -16.40 -13.85
N THR A 43 -2.44 -17.70 -13.64
CA THR A 43 -1.10 -18.24 -13.47
C THR A 43 -0.35 -18.09 -14.78
N ASN A 44 0.40 -16.99 -14.91
CA ASN A 44 1.37 -16.85 -15.97
C ASN A 44 2.78 -17.17 -15.42
N PRO A 45 3.53 -18.09 -16.04
CA PRO A 45 4.88 -18.42 -15.61
C PRO A 45 5.80 -17.26 -15.96
N HIS A 46 6.40 -16.62 -14.95
CA HIS A 46 7.51 -15.71 -15.19
C HIS A 46 8.66 -16.48 -15.86
N PRO A 47 9.18 -16.05 -17.02
CA PRO A 47 10.51 -16.47 -17.43
C PRO A 47 11.49 -15.95 -16.38
N ARG A 48 12.25 -16.87 -15.78
CA ARG A 48 13.41 -16.55 -14.94
C ARG A 48 14.39 -15.76 -15.82
N TYR A 49 14.53 -14.46 -15.56
CA TYR A 49 15.61 -13.67 -16.15
C TYR A 49 16.93 -14.17 -15.56
N GLU A 50 17.62 -15.03 -16.31
CA GLU A 50 19.05 -15.31 -16.08
C GLU A 50 19.83 -14.18 -16.74
N GLY A 51 20.18 -13.17 -15.93
CA GLY A 51 21.13 -12.14 -16.36
C GLY A 51 22.51 -12.75 -16.60
N PRO A 52 23.33 -12.20 -17.51
CA PRO A 52 24.64 -12.76 -17.83
C PRO A 52 25.54 -12.74 -16.59
N SER A 53 25.94 -13.93 -16.16
CA SER A 53 26.99 -14.18 -15.17
C SER A 53 28.35 -13.79 -15.76
N GLY A 54 28.70 -12.51 -15.62
CA GLY A 54 30.03 -11.96 -15.88
C GLY A 54 30.53 -11.20 -14.64
N PRO A 55 31.86 -11.15 -14.40
CA PRO A 55 32.42 -10.45 -13.26
C PRO A 55 32.10 -8.95 -13.34
N GLN A 56 31.55 -8.41 -12.25
CA GLN A 56 31.34 -6.98 -12.03
C GLN A 56 32.64 -6.19 -12.27
N PRO A 57 32.67 -5.12 -13.09
CA PRO A 57 33.83 -4.26 -13.16
C PRO A 57 34.00 -3.53 -11.82
N LYS A 58 35.19 -3.69 -11.21
CA LYS A 58 35.59 -2.91 -10.04
C LYS A 58 35.69 -1.45 -10.45
N TYR A 59 34.83 -0.60 -9.90
CA TYR A 59 35.03 0.85 -9.96
C TYR A 59 36.22 1.21 -9.08
N GLU A 60 37.40 1.40 -9.68
CA GLU A 60 38.51 2.09 -9.04
C GLU A 60 38.18 3.57 -8.91
N ARG A 61 38.18 4.08 -7.68
CA ARG A 61 38.08 5.52 -7.42
C ARG A 61 39.28 6.21 -8.07
N PRO A 62 39.10 7.33 -8.78
CA PRO A 62 40.22 8.15 -9.21
C PRO A 62 41.07 8.56 -8.00
N TYR A 63 42.37 8.29 -8.06
CA TYR A 63 43.34 8.68 -7.05
C TYR A 63 43.41 10.21 -6.97
N ALA A 64 42.95 10.79 -5.87
CA ALA A 64 43.19 12.19 -5.57
C ALA A 64 44.68 12.34 -5.16
N PRO A 65 45.48 13.20 -5.82
CA PRO A 65 46.86 13.42 -5.40
C PRO A 65 46.90 14.01 -3.98
N PRO A 66 47.91 13.67 -3.18
CA PRO A 66 48.05 14.20 -1.83
C PRO A 66 48.23 15.74 -1.87
N PRO A 67 47.73 16.46 -0.85
CA PRO A 67 47.80 17.92 -0.83
C PRO A 67 49.25 18.43 -0.76
N ASP A 68 49.55 19.42 -1.60
CA ASP A 68 50.84 20.11 -1.65
C ASP A 68 51.13 20.82 -0.31
N PRO A 69 52.23 20.49 0.39
CA PRO A 69 52.57 21.07 1.69
C PRO A 69 52.97 22.55 1.63
N ARG A 70 52.96 23.19 0.45
CA ARG A 70 53.35 24.61 0.29
C ARG A 70 52.19 25.60 0.13
N ARG A 71 50.93 25.16 0.24
CA ARG A 71 49.77 26.08 0.25
C ARG A 71 49.40 26.50 1.68
N PRO A 72 49.43 27.80 2.01
CA PRO A 72 48.86 28.28 3.27
C PRO A 72 47.36 27.98 3.31
N HIS A 73 46.91 27.29 4.36
CA HIS A 73 45.48 27.14 4.65
C HIS A 73 44.90 28.50 5.02
N VAL A 74 44.08 29.07 4.15
CA VAL A 74 43.23 30.21 4.49
C VAL A 74 41.92 29.63 5.02
N PRO A 75 41.54 29.85 6.28
CA PRO A 75 40.24 29.41 6.77
C PRO A 75 39.15 30.16 6.01
N PHE A 76 38.24 29.41 5.38
CA PHE A 76 37.02 29.98 4.82
C PHE A 76 36.11 30.42 5.97
N ASN A 77 36.07 31.72 6.27
CA ASN A 77 35.14 32.28 7.23
C ASN A 77 33.90 32.78 6.48
N PRO A 78 32.71 32.19 6.64
CA PRO A 78 31.50 32.72 6.01
C PRO A 78 31.15 34.10 6.58
N PRO A 79 30.58 35.03 5.79
CA PRO A 79 30.21 36.35 6.29
C PRO A 79 29.13 36.23 7.37
N HIS A 80 29.40 36.80 8.54
CA HIS A 80 28.43 36.95 9.62
C HIS A 80 27.23 37.79 9.14
N PRO A 81 25.98 37.42 9.45
CA PRO A 81 24.85 38.32 9.27
C PRO A 81 25.01 39.51 10.22
N HIS A 82 24.86 40.73 9.70
CA HIS A 82 24.85 41.96 10.48
C HIS A 82 23.91 41.81 11.68
N GLY A 83 24.48 41.89 12.88
CA GLY A 83 23.74 41.92 14.13
C GLY A 83 22.91 43.19 14.24
N ASP A 84 21.65 43.02 14.61
CA ASP A 84 20.70 44.06 15.00
C ASP A 84 21.28 44.87 16.20
N PRO A 85 21.44 46.20 16.11
CA PRO A 85 22.14 46.99 17.14
C PRO A 85 21.38 47.14 18.47
N LEU A 86 20.21 46.52 18.63
CA LEU A 86 19.39 46.66 19.84
C LEU A 86 19.71 45.64 20.95
N ARG A 87 20.74 44.80 20.78
CA ARG A 87 21.11 43.77 21.78
C ARG A 87 22.12 44.21 22.85
N GLU A 88 22.64 45.44 22.79
CA GLU A 88 23.65 45.95 23.75
C GLU A 88 23.08 46.39 25.11
N HIS A 89 21.77 46.36 25.33
CA HIS A 89 21.17 46.69 26.63
C HIS A 89 20.68 45.43 27.33
N GLY A 90 21.52 44.94 28.25
CA GLY A 90 21.36 43.72 29.02
C GLY A 90 20.12 43.71 29.92
N LEU A 91 19.02 43.19 29.38
CA LEU A 91 17.78 43.00 30.13
C LEU A 91 17.01 41.74 29.69
N PHE A 92 17.68 40.59 29.62
CA PHE A 92 17.02 39.29 29.54
C PHE A 92 17.77 38.25 30.37
N PRO A 93 17.15 37.68 31.43
CA PRO A 93 17.75 36.56 32.17
C PRO A 93 17.93 35.36 31.24
N ALA A 94 19.17 34.90 31.11
CA ALA A 94 19.49 33.62 30.50
C ALA A 94 19.07 32.51 31.47
N ASP A 95 18.00 31.78 31.14
CA ASP A 95 17.76 30.38 31.52
C ASP A 95 16.32 29.97 31.13
N ARG A 96 16.07 29.81 29.82
CA ARG A 96 14.97 28.97 29.35
C ARG A 96 15.54 27.90 28.43
N PRO A 97 15.33 26.61 28.73
CA PRO A 97 15.67 25.55 27.78
C PRO A 97 14.89 25.80 26.49
N VAL A 98 15.61 25.91 25.37
CA VAL A 98 14.99 25.97 24.05
C VAL A 98 14.24 24.65 23.85
N PRO A 99 12.92 24.66 23.61
CA PRO A 99 12.19 23.43 23.34
C PRO A 99 12.80 22.76 22.10
N PRO A 100 12.93 21.42 22.09
CA PRO A 100 13.41 20.71 20.91
C PRO A 100 12.52 21.08 19.72
N PRO A 101 13.09 21.23 18.50
CA PRO A 101 12.28 21.52 17.33
C PRO A 101 11.19 20.44 17.21
N PRO A 102 9.95 20.82 16.86
CA PRO A 102 8.90 19.83 16.63
C PRO A 102 9.41 18.81 15.63
N ARG A 103 9.14 17.51 15.89
CA ARG A 103 9.41 16.46 14.90
C ARG A 103 8.77 16.90 13.59
N GLN A 104 9.60 17.19 12.59
CA GLN A 104 9.11 17.36 11.23
C GLN A 104 8.65 15.98 10.79
N GLU A 105 7.35 15.74 10.87
CA GLU A 105 6.75 14.64 10.15
C GLU A 105 7.16 14.81 8.68
N PRO A 106 7.65 13.75 8.01
CA PRO A 106 7.96 13.85 6.59
C PRO A 106 6.73 14.42 5.87
N PRO A 107 6.92 15.37 4.93
CA PRO A 107 5.80 16.02 4.28
C PRO A 107 4.89 14.95 3.71
N ALA A 108 3.62 15.00 4.09
CA ALA A 108 2.61 14.09 3.56
C ALA A 108 2.73 14.09 2.03
N PRO A 109 2.59 12.92 1.36
CA PRO A 109 2.64 12.87 -0.09
C PRO A 109 1.66 13.88 -0.65
N VAL A 110 2.16 14.91 -1.32
CA VAL A 110 1.30 15.93 -1.93
C VAL A 110 0.39 15.18 -2.91
N PRO A 111 -0.95 15.23 -2.75
CA PRO A 111 -1.82 14.63 -3.74
C PRO A 111 -1.50 15.29 -5.10
N PRO A 112 -1.47 14.52 -6.20
CA PRO A 112 -1.19 15.10 -7.50
C PRO A 112 -2.25 16.17 -7.77
N PRO A 113 -1.90 17.21 -8.55
CA PRO A 113 -2.68 18.43 -8.69
C PRO A 113 -4.12 18.26 -9.22
N PHE A 114 -4.54 17.03 -9.52
CA PHE A 114 -5.73 16.68 -10.29
C PHE A 114 -6.74 15.77 -9.55
N THR A 115 -6.68 15.73 -8.22
CA THR A 115 -7.53 14.84 -7.40
C THR A 115 -8.85 15.47 -6.95
N ALA A 116 -9.25 16.61 -7.51
CA ALA A 116 -10.48 17.29 -7.12
C ALA A 116 -11.70 16.33 -7.19
N GLY A 117 -12.25 15.98 -6.02
CA GLY A 117 -13.46 15.16 -5.88
C GLY A 117 -13.25 13.66 -5.58
N VAL A 118 -12.03 13.13 -5.63
CA VAL A 118 -11.75 11.72 -5.31
C VAL A 118 -11.30 11.60 -3.85
N PRO A 119 -11.84 10.67 -3.04
CA PRO A 119 -11.37 10.46 -1.68
C PRO A 119 -9.86 10.13 -1.68
N PRO A 120 -9.05 10.75 -0.80
CA PRO A 120 -7.62 10.47 -0.74
C PRO A 120 -7.41 8.97 -0.50
N TYR A 121 -6.47 8.38 -1.23
CA TYR A 121 -6.06 7.00 -1.02
C TYR A 121 -5.76 6.79 0.46
N GLN A 122 -6.56 5.95 1.11
CA GLN A 122 -6.28 5.50 2.45
C GLN A 122 -5.33 4.32 2.31
N PRO A 123 -4.10 4.41 2.85
CA PRO A 123 -3.22 3.25 2.89
C PRO A 123 -3.97 2.08 3.56
N PRO A 124 -3.74 0.84 3.10
CA PRO A 124 -4.39 -0.32 3.68
C PRO A 124 -4.21 -0.26 5.21
N PRO A 125 -5.27 -0.57 5.98
CA PRO A 125 -5.22 -0.47 7.43
C PRO A 125 -4.02 -1.28 7.93
N GLN A 126 -3.09 -0.60 8.61
CA GLN A 126 -1.95 -1.29 9.20
C GLN A 126 -2.49 -2.39 10.12
N PRO A 127 -2.00 -3.63 10.02
CA PRO A 127 -2.51 -4.72 10.83
C PRO A 127 -2.42 -4.32 12.29
N SER A 128 -3.56 -4.36 12.99
CA SER A 128 -3.66 -3.91 14.38
C SER A 128 -2.57 -4.57 15.22
N GLY A 129 -1.85 -3.76 16.01
CA GLY A 129 -0.76 -4.24 16.87
C GLY A 129 -1.19 -5.34 17.84
N ALA A 130 -2.49 -5.48 18.10
CA ALA A 130 -3.08 -6.53 18.94
C ALA A 130 -2.76 -7.95 18.43
N GLY A 131 -2.83 -8.19 17.12
CA GLY A 131 -2.52 -9.52 16.55
C GLY A 131 -1.06 -9.92 16.74
N SER A 132 -0.14 -8.95 16.61
CA SER A 132 1.29 -9.21 16.83
C SER A 132 1.65 -9.39 18.30
N VAL A 133 0.93 -8.73 19.23
CA VAL A 133 1.07 -9.00 20.68
C VAL A 133 0.57 -10.39 21.03
N LEU A 134 -0.63 -10.76 20.57
CA LEU A 134 -1.21 -12.08 20.83
C LEU A 134 -0.30 -13.21 20.33
N TRP A 135 0.26 -13.07 19.13
CA TRP A 135 1.24 -14.02 18.60
C TRP A 135 2.50 -14.11 19.49
N ALA A 136 3.03 -12.98 19.95
CA ALA A 136 4.25 -12.98 20.76
C ALA A 136 4.06 -13.56 22.16
N LEU A 137 2.82 -13.50 22.68
CA LEU A 137 2.43 -14.09 23.96
C LEU A 137 1.91 -15.53 23.83
N ALA A 138 1.80 -16.08 22.62
CA ALA A 138 1.32 -17.45 22.43
C ALA A 138 2.14 -18.50 23.22
N PRO A 139 3.49 -18.43 23.28
CA PRO A 139 4.28 -19.28 24.16
C PRO A 139 3.89 -19.16 25.63
N LEU A 140 3.59 -17.96 26.10
CA LEU A 140 3.23 -17.72 27.50
C LEU A 140 1.90 -18.41 27.84
N TYR A 141 0.87 -18.23 27.00
CA TYR A 141 -0.46 -18.81 27.21
C TYR A 141 -0.51 -20.33 27.03
N THR A 142 0.36 -20.88 26.20
CA THR A 142 0.43 -22.33 25.92
C THR A 142 1.47 -23.05 26.76
N CYS A 143 2.00 -22.40 27.81
CA CYS A 143 3.06 -22.95 28.67
C CYS A 143 4.28 -23.46 27.87
N GLY A 144 4.64 -22.75 26.80
CA GLY A 144 5.81 -23.03 25.96
C GLY A 144 5.56 -23.94 24.75
N VAL A 145 4.40 -24.58 24.63
CA VAL A 145 4.10 -25.49 23.50
C VAL A 145 4.08 -24.75 22.16
N ALA A 146 3.65 -23.49 22.12
CA ALA A 146 3.60 -22.71 20.89
C ALA A 146 4.97 -22.22 20.38
N THR A 147 6.04 -22.28 21.19
CA THR A 147 7.36 -21.71 20.87
C THR A 147 7.98 -22.20 19.55
N PRO A 148 8.05 -23.53 19.26
CA PRO A 148 8.58 -23.97 17.97
C PRO A 148 7.75 -23.47 16.79
N PHE A 149 6.43 -23.30 16.96
CA PHE A 149 5.54 -22.79 15.92
C PHE A 149 5.71 -21.28 15.71
N THR A 150 5.85 -20.49 16.78
CA THR A 150 6.14 -19.05 16.64
C THR A 150 7.51 -18.83 16.00
N MET A 151 8.54 -19.56 16.43
CA MET A 151 9.88 -19.46 15.82
C MET A 151 9.91 -19.95 14.37
N GLY A 152 9.20 -21.04 14.05
CA GLY A 152 9.08 -21.55 12.69
C GLY A 152 8.36 -20.57 11.76
N TYR A 153 7.25 -19.98 12.21
CA TYR A 153 6.55 -18.92 11.48
C TYR A 153 7.46 -17.71 11.24
N ALA A 154 8.18 -17.27 12.27
CA ALA A 154 9.12 -16.16 12.17
C ALA A 154 10.23 -16.47 11.16
N ALA A 155 10.81 -17.68 11.20
CA ALA A 155 11.84 -18.13 10.28
C ALA A 155 11.37 -18.12 8.82
N ALA A 156 10.17 -18.64 8.54
CA ALA A 156 9.58 -18.65 7.21
C ALA A 156 9.30 -17.22 6.71
N ARG A 157 8.76 -16.36 7.57
CA ARG A 157 8.39 -14.97 7.23
C ARG A 157 9.58 -14.07 7.01
N THR A 158 10.65 -14.20 7.81
CA THR A 158 11.85 -13.36 7.71
C THR A 158 12.98 -14.03 6.93
N ARG A 159 12.79 -15.27 6.45
CA ARG A 159 13.81 -16.10 5.77
C ARG A 159 15.14 -16.18 6.53
N SER A 160 15.07 -16.29 7.86
CA SER A 160 16.25 -16.31 8.74
C SER A 160 16.63 -17.73 9.15
N ALA A 161 17.83 -18.16 8.78
CA ALA A 161 18.38 -19.46 9.18
C ALA A 161 18.60 -19.58 10.70
N TRP A 162 18.88 -18.46 11.38
CA TRP A 162 19.06 -18.46 12.84
C TRP A 162 17.74 -18.70 13.60
N LEU A 163 16.62 -18.16 13.09
CA LEU A 163 15.30 -18.45 13.63
C LEU A 163 14.86 -19.87 13.31
N ALA A 164 15.24 -20.40 12.14
CA ALA A 164 15.02 -21.81 11.81
C ALA A 164 15.78 -22.73 12.79
N LEU A 165 17.05 -22.42 13.08
CA LEU A 165 17.82 -23.14 14.10
C LEU A 165 17.17 -23.02 15.49
N SER A 166 16.73 -21.83 15.89
CA SER A 166 16.01 -21.64 17.15
C SER A 166 14.75 -22.51 17.21
N ALA A 167 13.95 -22.55 16.13
CA ALA A 167 12.76 -23.40 16.04
C ALA A 167 13.09 -24.88 16.20
N LEU A 168 14.20 -25.36 15.62
CA LEU A 168 14.68 -26.73 15.80
C LEU A 168 15.09 -27.02 17.24
N VAL A 169 15.81 -26.10 17.90
CA VAL A 169 16.21 -26.25 19.31
C VAL A 169 14.98 -26.32 20.22
N TYR A 170 14.00 -25.43 20.03
CA TYR A 170 12.75 -25.45 20.80
C TYR A 170 11.88 -26.69 20.49
N SER A 171 11.92 -27.18 19.25
CA SER A 171 11.23 -28.43 18.90
C SER A 171 11.86 -29.63 19.63
N LEU A 172 13.20 -29.69 19.67
CA LEU A 172 13.91 -30.75 20.38
C LEU A 172 13.68 -30.68 21.90
N SER A 173 13.70 -29.49 22.48
CA SER A 173 13.38 -29.33 23.91
C SER A 173 11.92 -29.67 24.21
N LEU A 174 10.98 -29.39 23.30
CA LEU A 174 9.58 -29.81 23.45
C LEU A 174 9.45 -31.34 23.42
N VAL A 175 10.16 -32.02 22.51
CA VAL A 175 10.21 -33.49 22.47
C VAL A 175 10.80 -34.06 23.76
N LEU A 176 11.87 -33.47 24.29
CA LEU A 176 12.47 -33.90 25.55
C LEU A 176 11.52 -33.74 26.74
N PHE A 177 10.78 -32.64 26.80
CA PHE A 177 9.74 -32.44 27.80
C PHE A 177 8.63 -33.49 27.69
N VAL A 178 8.09 -33.73 26.49
CA VAL A 178 7.06 -34.75 26.26
C VAL A 178 7.56 -36.14 26.62
N ALA A 179 8.80 -36.47 26.28
CA ALA A 179 9.41 -37.74 26.65
C ALA A 179 9.46 -37.91 28.17
N GLY A 180 9.94 -36.92 28.91
CA GLY A 180 9.98 -36.96 30.38
C GLY A 180 8.61 -37.12 31.02
N VAL A 181 7.57 -36.49 30.48
CA VAL A 181 6.18 -36.63 30.97
C VAL A 181 5.61 -38.03 30.67
N VAL A 182 5.91 -38.59 29.49
CA VAL A 182 5.36 -39.89 29.08
C VAL A 182 6.05 -41.07 29.78
N THR A 183 7.34 -40.93 30.10
CA THR A 183 8.13 -41.99 30.74
C THR A 183 8.14 -41.92 32.26
N ASP A 184 7.36 -41.02 32.86
CA ASP A 184 7.29 -40.85 34.31
C ASP A 184 6.86 -42.17 34.99
N ALA A 185 7.80 -42.81 35.68
CA ALA A 185 7.62 -44.09 36.34
C ALA A 185 8.19 -44.00 37.77
N PRO A 186 7.49 -44.56 38.79
CA PRO A 186 8.00 -44.56 40.15
C PRO A 186 9.37 -45.25 40.23
N GLY A 187 10.43 -44.50 40.55
CA GLY A 187 11.83 -44.97 40.55
C GLY A 187 12.60 -44.80 39.25
N GLY A 188 12.11 -43.96 38.32
CA GLY A 188 12.75 -43.64 37.04
C GLY A 188 14.02 -42.77 37.14
N ASP A 189 14.59 -42.45 35.98
CA ASP A 189 15.82 -41.66 35.86
C ASP A 189 15.58 -40.17 36.18
N ASN A 190 16.02 -39.75 37.37
CA ASN A 190 15.95 -38.36 37.84
C ASN A 190 16.63 -37.37 36.87
N ALA A 191 17.61 -37.79 36.06
CA ALA A 191 18.29 -36.90 35.13
C ALA A 191 17.35 -36.47 33.99
N LEU A 192 16.56 -37.39 33.45
CA LEU A 192 15.59 -37.10 32.38
C LEU A 192 14.48 -36.16 32.88
N GLU A 193 14.02 -36.36 34.12
CA GLU A 193 13.02 -35.50 34.75
C GLU A 193 13.53 -34.06 34.92
N VAL A 194 14.74 -33.88 35.47
CA VAL A 194 15.37 -32.55 35.60
C VAL A 194 15.55 -31.89 34.23
N LEU A 195 15.99 -32.64 33.22
CA LEU A 195 16.13 -32.13 31.85
C LEU A 195 14.79 -31.73 31.23
N ALA A 196 13.71 -32.48 31.47
CA ALA A 196 12.37 -32.16 31.00
C ALA A 196 11.83 -30.86 31.65
N VAL A 197 12.05 -30.67 32.95
CA VAL A 197 11.68 -29.42 33.66
C VAL A 197 12.44 -28.22 33.10
N LEU A 198 13.75 -28.34 32.88
CA LEU A 198 14.57 -27.29 32.28
C LEU A 198 14.12 -26.98 30.84
N ALA A 199 13.82 -28.02 30.05
CA ALA A 199 13.32 -27.88 28.68
C ALA A 199 11.96 -27.18 28.63
N SER A 200 11.08 -27.44 29.59
CA SER A 200 9.81 -26.74 29.76
C SER A 200 10.02 -25.26 30.09
N GLY A 201 10.88 -24.96 31.07
CA GLY A 201 11.24 -23.57 31.42
C GLY A 201 11.83 -22.79 30.25
N LEU A 202 12.69 -23.43 29.45
CA LEU A 202 13.27 -22.85 28.24
C LEU A 202 12.19 -22.55 27.19
N ASN A 203 11.29 -23.50 26.91
CA ASN A 203 10.19 -23.30 25.97
C ASN A 203 9.23 -22.20 26.43
N TRP A 204 8.94 -22.11 27.73
CA TRP A 204 7.98 -21.16 28.25
C TRP A 204 8.57 -19.75 28.36
N LEU A 205 9.59 -19.54 29.20
CA LEU A 205 10.15 -18.22 29.45
C LEU A 205 11.09 -17.78 28.32
N GLY A 206 12.00 -18.67 27.89
CA GLY A 206 12.91 -18.39 26.79
C GLY A 206 12.15 -18.13 25.48
N GLY A 207 11.18 -19.00 25.17
CA GLY A 207 10.31 -18.85 23.99
C GLY A 207 9.48 -17.57 23.98
N THR A 208 8.95 -17.16 25.13
CA THR A 208 8.20 -15.90 25.26
C THR A 208 9.11 -14.68 25.05
N VAL A 209 10.26 -14.63 25.73
CA VAL A 209 11.22 -13.53 25.60
C VAL A 209 11.71 -13.40 24.16
N GLN A 210 12.09 -14.51 23.54
CA GLN A 210 12.54 -14.52 22.15
C GLN A 210 11.42 -14.11 21.19
N SER A 211 10.17 -14.55 21.42
CA SER A 211 9.01 -14.13 20.61
C SER A 211 8.75 -12.63 20.72
N LEU A 212 8.92 -12.03 21.91
CA LEU A 212 8.78 -10.58 22.11
C LEU A 212 9.91 -9.79 21.42
N ILE A 213 11.16 -10.26 21.48
CA ILE A 213 12.31 -9.64 20.79
C ILE A 213 12.13 -9.69 19.27
N VAL A 214 11.70 -10.85 18.76
CA VAL A 214 11.55 -11.11 17.32
C VAL A 214 10.28 -10.46 16.76
N ARG A 215 9.27 -10.17 17.59
CA ARG A 215 8.00 -9.54 17.18
C ARG A 215 8.21 -8.32 16.27
N LYS A 216 9.12 -7.42 16.63
CA LYS A 216 9.42 -6.22 15.82
C LYS A 216 9.98 -6.60 14.45
N HIS A 217 10.87 -7.58 14.37
CA HIS A 217 11.43 -8.02 13.09
C HIS A 217 10.41 -8.74 12.20
N VAL A 218 9.42 -9.41 12.80
CA VAL A 218 8.37 -10.16 12.08
C VAL A 218 7.23 -9.25 11.63
N PHE A 219 6.86 -8.28 12.46
CA PHE A 219 5.66 -7.44 12.27
C PHE A 219 5.96 -5.95 12.04
N ASP A 220 7.05 -5.38 12.58
CA ASP A 220 7.55 -4.03 12.27
C ASP A 220 8.52 -4.07 11.07
N ARG A 221 8.22 -4.85 10.03
CA ARG A 221 8.56 -4.36 8.68
C ARG A 221 7.65 -3.15 8.46
N VAL A 222 8.02 -2.03 9.07
CA VAL A 222 7.55 -0.71 8.67
C VAL A 222 7.90 -0.68 7.19
N GLU A 223 6.89 -0.86 6.33
CA GLU A 223 7.02 -0.53 4.92
C GLU A 223 7.69 0.84 4.92
N SER A 224 8.92 0.91 4.42
CA SER A 224 9.66 2.15 4.39
C SER A 224 8.76 3.21 3.76
N PRO A 225 8.84 4.50 4.13
CA PRO A 225 8.16 5.54 3.38
C PRO A 225 8.35 5.40 1.86
N ASN A 226 9.52 4.88 1.44
CA ASN A 226 9.79 4.52 0.05
C ASN A 226 8.97 3.32 -0.45
N ASP A 227 8.80 2.25 0.34
CA ASP A 227 7.98 1.09 -0.03
C ASP A 227 6.51 1.48 -0.18
N GLN A 228 6.00 2.33 0.73
CA GLN A 228 4.66 2.88 0.63
C GLN A 228 4.49 3.78 -0.60
N ALA A 229 5.51 4.61 -0.90
CA ALA A 229 5.50 5.44 -2.12
C ALA A 229 5.50 4.59 -3.39
N VAL A 230 6.28 3.50 -3.44
CA VAL A 230 6.28 2.55 -4.55
C VAL A 230 4.94 1.83 -4.68
N ALA A 231 4.37 1.34 -3.57
CA ALA A 231 3.06 0.69 -3.56
C ALA A 231 1.95 1.62 -4.06
N MET A 232 1.98 2.90 -3.65
CA MET A 232 1.07 3.93 -4.15
C MET A 232 1.25 4.17 -5.66
N ALA A 233 2.48 4.26 -6.15
CA ALA A 233 2.76 4.47 -7.56
C ALA A 233 2.27 3.28 -8.41
N GLN A 234 2.46 2.05 -7.92
CA GLN A 234 1.95 0.83 -8.54
C GLN A 234 0.42 0.80 -8.54
N TYR A 235 -0.21 1.15 -7.43
CA TYR A 235 -1.67 1.24 -7.31
C TYR A 235 -2.26 2.25 -8.32
N ARG A 236 -1.64 3.43 -8.49
CA ARG A 236 -2.08 4.39 -9.51
C ARG A 236 -1.91 3.87 -10.93
N ARG A 237 -0.81 3.19 -11.24
CA ARG A 237 -0.62 2.55 -12.56
C ARG A 237 -1.70 1.52 -12.85
N GLU A 238 -2.07 0.74 -11.84
CA GLU A 238 -3.16 -0.22 -11.93
C GLU A 238 -4.51 0.45 -12.21
N LEU A 239 -4.85 1.53 -11.50
CA LEU A 239 -6.06 2.32 -11.77
C LEU A 239 -6.09 2.87 -13.20
N ARG A 240 -4.96 3.39 -13.70
CA ARG A 240 -4.86 3.85 -15.10
C ARG A 240 -5.10 2.72 -16.09
N ARG A 241 -4.58 1.52 -15.81
CA ARG A 241 -4.80 0.34 -16.67
C ARG A 241 -6.28 -0.02 -16.71
N GLN A 242 -6.93 -0.10 -15.54
CA GLN A 242 -8.37 -0.41 -15.45
C GLN A 242 -9.23 0.65 -16.14
N ALA A 243 -8.89 1.92 -15.99
CA ALA A 243 -9.57 3.02 -16.67
C ALA A 243 -9.44 2.93 -18.20
N ARG A 244 -8.26 2.58 -18.73
CA ARG A 244 -8.08 2.35 -20.18
C ARG A 244 -8.85 1.15 -20.67
N GLU A 245 -8.81 0.04 -19.95
CA GLU A 245 -9.57 -1.16 -20.30
C GLU A 245 -11.09 -0.88 -20.31
N LEU A 246 -11.58 -0.09 -19.36
CA LEU A 246 -12.98 0.35 -19.35
C LEU A 246 -13.30 1.21 -20.58
N ALA A 247 -12.43 2.17 -20.91
CA ALA A 247 -12.60 3.03 -22.08
C ALA A 247 -12.54 2.29 -23.41
N GLU A 248 -11.70 1.25 -23.53
CA GLU A 248 -11.63 0.39 -24.72
C GLU A 248 -12.90 -0.45 -24.89
N ARG A 249 -13.46 -0.95 -23.78
CA ARG A 249 -14.68 -1.77 -23.79
C ARG A 249 -15.94 -0.95 -24.01
N ASP A 250 -16.05 0.20 -23.34
CA ASP A 250 -17.21 1.09 -23.39
C ASP A 250 -16.80 2.58 -23.33
N PRO A 251 -16.53 3.21 -24.49
CA PRO A 251 -16.17 4.63 -24.57
C PRO A 251 -17.29 5.59 -24.12
N ALA A 252 -18.56 5.18 -24.18
CA ALA A 252 -19.67 6.02 -23.75
C ALA A 252 -19.69 6.10 -22.22
N LEU A 253 -19.61 4.94 -21.55
CA LEU A 253 -19.52 4.87 -20.10
C LEU A 253 -18.29 5.61 -19.56
N ALA A 254 -17.13 5.48 -20.21
CA ALA A 254 -15.92 6.19 -19.81
C ALA A 254 -16.09 7.72 -19.78
N ARG A 255 -16.87 8.28 -20.70
CA ARG A 255 -17.23 9.71 -20.70
C ARG A 255 -18.23 10.05 -19.60
N GLU A 256 -19.21 9.20 -19.34
CA GLU A 256 -20.18 9.39 -18.25
C GLU A 256 -19.50 9.44 -16.87
N VAL A 257 -18.52 8.56 -16.63
CA VAL A 257 -17.74 8.53 -15.39
C VAL A 257 -16.57 9.52 -15.37
N ARG A 258 -16.38 10.29 -16.45
CA ARG A 258 -15.41 11.39 -16.58
C ARG A 258 -13.94 10.96 -16.46
N ILE A 259 -13.60 9.81 -17.06
CA ILE A 259 -12.21 9.38 -17.17
C ILE A 259 -11.41 10.43 -17.95
N GLY A 260 -10.24 10.79 -17.43
CA GLY A 260 -9.34 11.77 -18.03
C GLY A 260 -9.73 13.23 -17.81
N ARG A 261 -10.78 13.51 -17.02
CA ARG A 261 -11.32 14.87 -16.84
C ARG A 261 -11.23 15.34 -15.39
N PRO A 262 -10.03 15.66 -14.88
CA PRO A 262 -9.85 16.13 -13.50
C PRO A 262 -10.42 17.52 -13.25
N ASP A 263 -10.76 18.27 -14.30
CA ASP A 263 -11.46 19.56 -14.22
C ASP A 263 -12.94 19.44 -13.84
N LEU A 264 -13.53 18.25 -14.02
CA LEU A 264 -14.93 18.00 -13.72
C LEU A 264 -15.07 17.22 -12.39
N PRO A 265 -16.13 17.46 -11.60
CA PRO A 265 -16.38 16.66 -10.41
C PRO A 265 -16.52 15.18 -10.77
N ARG A 266 -15.72 14.27 -10.21
CA ARG A 266 -15.73 12.86 -10.59
C ARG A 266 -15.74 11.95 -9.37
N GLN A 267 -16.38 10.79 -9.52
CA GLN A 267 -16.44 9.75 -8.48
C GLN A 267 -15.52 8.57 -8.80
N TYR A 268 -15.12 8.44 -10.06
CA TYR A 268 -14.24 7.38 -10.52
C TYR A 268 -12.77 7.86 -10.46
N ASP A 269 -11.91 7.06 -9.82
CA ASP A 269 -10.46 7.31 -9.80
C ASP A 269 -9.81 6.59 -10.99
N ASP A 270 -9.35 7.36 -11.97
CA ASP A 270 -8.65 6.86 -13.14
C ASP A 270 -7.12 6.81 -12.96
N GLY A 271 -6.62 7.01 -11.74
CA GLY A 271 -5.19 7.03 -11.47
C GLY A 271 -4.48 8.30 -11.97
N GLY A 272 -5.24 9.34 -12.33
CA GLY A 272 -4.73 10.62 -12.81
C GLY A 272 -4.47 10.64 -14.31
N LEU A 273 -5.33 9.98 -15.10
CA LEU A 273 -5.31 10.15 -16.55
C LEU A 273 -5.80 11.54 -16.94
N VAL A 274 -5.35 12.00 -18.10
CA VAL A 274 -5.84 13.22 -18.77
C VAL A 274 -6.32 12.86 -20.17
N ASP A 275 -7.58 13.15 -20.46
CA ASP A 275 -8.18 13.01 -21.77
C ASP A 275 -7.80 14.21 -22.64
N VAL A 276 -6.80 14.03 -23.48
CA VAL A 276 -6.22 15.12 -24.28
C VAL A 276 -7.22 15.67 -25.31
N ASN A 277 -8.22 14.89 -25.70
CA ASN A 277 -9.22 15.29 -26.68
C ASN A 277 -10.28 16.25 -26.10
N HIS A 278 -10.54 16.18 -24.79
CA HIS A 278 -11.64 16.93 -24.17
C HIS A 278 -11.21 17.81 -23.01
N ALA A 279 -10.04 17.57 -22.40
CA ALA A 279 -9.55 18.38 -21.30
C ALA A 279 -9.23 19.82 -21.75
N PRO A 280 -9.39 20.83 -20.86
CA PRO A 280 -8.98 22.19 -21.16
C PRO A 280 -7.45 22.33 -21.17
N ALA A 281 -6.94 23.36 -21.86
CA ALA A 281 -5.50 23.62 -21.96
C ALA A 281 -4.80 23.69 -20.59
N ALA A 282 -5.46 24.25 -19.56
CA ALA A 282 -4.92 24.33 -18.21
C ALA A 282 -4.65 22.95 -17.57
N VAL A 283 -5.48 21.95 -17.86
CA VAL A 283 -5.28 20.58 -17.38
C VAL A 283 -4.15 19.90 -18.15
N ILE A 284 -4.15 20.04 -19.48
CA ILE A 284 -3.10 19.49 -20.34
C ILE A 284 -1.72 20.06 -19.93
N ALA A 285 -1.65 21.36 -19.60
CA ALA A 285 -0.43 22.04 -19.19
C ALA A 285 0.15 21.58 -17.84
N ALA A 286 -0.56 20.78 -17.06
CA ALA A 286 -0.01 20.21 -15.83
C ALA A 286 0.40 18.73 -15.99
N LEU A 287 0.39 18.21 -17.23
CA LEU A 287 1.15 17.01 -17.59
C LEU A 287 2.67 17.28 -17.57
N PRO A 288 3.51 16.29 -17.22
CA PRO A 288 4.96 16.44 -17.20
C PRO A 288 5.50 16.94 -18.54
N GLY A 289 6.32 18.00 -18.50
CA GLY A 289 6.94 18.58 -19.68
C GLY A 289 6.01 19.36 -20.62
N MET A 290 4.73 19.51 -20.27
CA MET A 290 3.76 20.27 -21.06
C MET A 290 3.70 21.73 -20.58
N THR A 291 4.05 22.70 -21.43
CA THR A 291 3.89 24.11 -21.09
C THR A 291 2.48 24.61 -21.44
N PRO A 292 2.02 25.74 -20.87
CA PRO A 292 0.76 26.36 -21.27
C PRO A 292 0.68 26.69 -22.78
N GLU A 293 1.80 27.01 -23.41
CA GLU A 293 1.91 27.24 -24.85
C GLU A 293 1.71 25.94 -25.64
N LEU A 294 2.38 24.86 -25.23
CA LEU A 294 2.21 23.55 -25.86
C LEU A 294 0.77 23.05 -25.70
N ALA A 295 0.18 23.18 -24.51
CA ALA A 295 -1.20 22.81 -24.27
C ALA A 295 -2.20 23.59 -25.14
N ARG A 296 -1.98 24.90 -25.33
CA ARG A 296 -2.78 25.70 -26.27
C ARG A 296 -2.65 25.23 -27.71
N ARG A 297 -1.45 24.85 -28.14
CA ARG A 297 -1.22 24.25 -29.47
C ARG A 297 -1.93 22.92 -29.65
N VAL A 298 -1.95 22.07 -28.62
CA VAL A 298 -2.73 20.81 -28.64
C VAL A 298 -4.22 21.10 -28.86
N VAL A 299 -4.79 22.07 -28.11
CA VAL A 299 -6.20 22.45 -28.25
C VAL A 299 -6.49 23.03 -29.64
N ALA A 300 -5.66 23.95 -30.14
CA ALA A 300 -5.82 24.50 -31.48
C ALA A 300 -5.76 23.42 -32.56
N HIS A 301 -4.80 22.48 -32.44
CA HIS A 301 -4.65 21.41 -33.42
C HIS A 301 -5.87 20.48 -33.47
N ARG A 302 -6.47 20.13 -32.32
CA ARG A 302 -7.68 19.28 -32.31
C ARG A 302 -8.93 19.99 -32.82
N GLU A 303 -9.00 21.31 -32.69
CA GLU A 303 -10.09 22.13 -33.24
C GLU A 303 -9.98 22.28 -34.77
N GLU A 304 -8.75 22.33 -35.30
CA GLU A 304 -8.48 22.49 -36.74
C GLU A 304 -8.44 21.16 -37.51
N THR A 305 -7.84 20.12 -36.93
CA THR A 305 -7.49 18.86 -37.64
C THR A 305 -8.34 17.68 -37.19
N GLY A 306 -8.99 17.78 -36.02
CA GLY A 306 -9.77 16.71 -35.41
C GLY A 306 -9.07 16.06 -34.21
N LEU A 307 -9.76 15.10 -33.59
CA LEU A 307 -9.31 14.47 -32.34
C LEU A 307 -8.07 13.59 -32.55
N PHE A 308 -7.20 13.55 -31.55
CA PHE A 308 -6.04 12.69 -31.52
C PHE A 308 -6.42 11.24 -31.25
N VAL A 309 -5.63 10.29 -31.77
CA VAL A 309 -5.77 8.86 -31.48
C VAL A 309 -4.67 8.31 -30.57
N SER A 310 -3.53 9.00 -30.43
CA SER A 310 -2.43 8.55 -29.59
C SER A 310 -1.50 9.66 -29.09
N ALA A 311 -0.62 9.31 -28.15
CA ALA A 311 0.41 10.22 -27.61
C ALA A 311 1.48 10.60 -28.65
N GLU A 312 1.80 9.68 -29.56
CA GLU A 312 2.73 9.92 -30.66
C GLU A 312 2.22 11.04 -31.57
N GLU A 313 0.92 11.03 -31.87
CA GLU A 313 0.30 12.07 -32.70
C GLU A 313 0.34 13.44 -32.03
N VAL A 314 0.03 13.51 -30.72
CA VAL A 314 0.18 14.73 -29.93
C VAL A 314 1.64 15.21 -29.95
N SER A 315 2.59 14.29 -29.73
CA SER A 315 4.02 14.58 -29.72
C SER A 315 4.49 15.19 -31.04
N ILE A 316 4.03 14.64 -32.17
CA ILE A 316 4.32 15.17 -33.52
C ILE A 316 3.66 16.53 -33.71
N ALA A 317 2.38 16.67 -33.37
CA ALA A 317 1.60 17.88 -33.59
C ALA A 317 2.20 19.11 -32.86
N VAL A 318 2.72 18.90 -31.63
CA VAL A 318 3.35 19.99 -30.87
C VAL A 318 4.88 19.96 -30.85
N ASN A 319 5.52 19.07 -31.62
CA ASN A 319 6.97 18.91 -31.70
C ASN A 319 7.63 18.75 -30.31
N LEU A 320 7.13 17.79 -29.52
CA LEU A 320 7.65 17.49 -28.19
C LEU A 320 8.99 16.74 -28.25
N PRO A 321 9.91 16.99 -27.31
CA PRO A 321 11.09 16.16 -27.12
C PRO A 321 10.73 14.67 -26.95
N PRO A 322 11.46 13.73 -27.60
CA PRO A 322 11.12 12.31 -27.58
C PRO A 322 11.04 11.67 -26.19
N HIS A 323 11.82 12.17 -25.23
CA HIS A 323 11.86 11.63 -23.86
C HIS A 323 10.56 11.89 -23.08
N LEU A 324 9.77 12.91 -23.45
CA LEU A 324 8.49 13.23 -22.81
C LEU A 324 7.33 12.39 -23.35
N ASN A 325 7.51 11.70 -24.49
CA ASN A 325 6.45 10.86 -25.05
C ASN A 325 6.11 9.69 -24.10
N ALA A 326 7.10 9.15 -23.37
CA ALA A 326 6.86 8.07 -22.40
C ALA A 326 5.90 8.51 -21.28
N ASP A 327 6.07 9.74 -20.78
CA ASP A 327 5.19 10.30 -19.76
C ASP A 327 3.77 10.54 -20.30
N LEU A 328 3.66 11.01 -21.56
CA LEU A 328 2.37 11.16 -22.22
C LEU A 328 1.66 9.82 -22.40
N VAL A 329 2.34 8.79 -22.89
CA VAL A 329 1.77 7.44 -23.01
C VAL A 329 1.26 6.95 -21.65
N GLU A 330 2.01 7.18 -20.57
CA GLU A 330 1.61 6.74 -19.22
C GLU A 330 0.42 7.54 -18.65
N LEU A 331 0.29 8.83 -18.96
CA LEU A 331 -0.64 9.75 -18.28
C LEU A 331 -1.83 10.23 -19.13
N THR A 332 -1.88 9.88 -20.42
CA THR A 332 -2.95 10.34 -21.33
C THR A 332 -3.90 9.23 -21.76
N ILE A 333 -5.10 9.64 -22.15
CA ILE A 333 -6.11 8.84 -22.84
C ILE A 333 -6.76 9.67 -23.95
N TYR A 334 -7.34 9.01 -24.95
CA TYR A 334 -7.86 9.62 -26.18
C TYR A 334 -9.28 9.12 -26.45
N LEU A 335 -10.27 9.71 -25.77
CA LEU A 335 -11.67 9.33 -25.96
C LEU A 335 -12.23 9.98 -27.24
N ARG A 336 -13.20 9.31 -27.87
CA ARG A 336 -13.91 9.78 -29.08
C ARG A 336 -15.30 10.32 -28.76
#